data_AF-A0A7J4KI50-F1
#
_entry.id   AF-A0A7J4KI50-F1
#
_cell.length_a   1.000
_cell.length_b   1.000
_cell.length_c   1.000
_cell.angle_alpha   90.00
_cell.angle_beta   90.00
_cell.angle_gamma   90.00
#
_symmetry.space_group_name_H-M   'P 1'
#
loop_
_entity.id
_entity.type
_entity.pdbx_description
1 polymer ?
#
loop_
_entity_poly.entity_id
_entity_poly.type
_entity_poly.pdbx_seq_one_letter_code
_entity_poly.pdbx_strand_id
1 'polypeptide(L)'
;SCYAFAPLGSIEALMKIRQGNPGYSIDLSEQFIVSCGMEWMGDYIQGCDGAYSPGPYNFITSYGTLPESCFAYVSGSGTVPPCSDKCSNWEDLIIQIDAWHTVASDINSIKNALLQKGPLVAGMIVYDDFFGYSGGGYEHPGSDPDPMNHAVVIVGYDDAQNCWICKNSWGTGWGEDGWFMILYGDCKIGQEIIYFDYTPQTGPQVNVKIHRIQMIGEIEGWLESEADWSYRVQVYTGSQWSEQINDDYSSNEDDHTEDVTYRFHVQTPTPEITIKVWDRDTITGDDLADVSGYIGGGSDDSTTDIRGAIFHCQYSLVTNQIIQIDTIISEGGYLTSSGTYQPDGGDNSDEENDAKVWFQLSDSYDPPEPNLQVTGSLSGSVKSGTNYFALGTFTVSNIGTDPEGFSESYLDWAIAETPAWGSNWVFEPNSGINLPSGDQVTVHVYVDVPDEQGTFTGSIKIWNTEDHVDYGLISIELVAPVEKTTLTWNIFWKSVQEVPSKDILSFLLVQSLR
;
A
#
# COMPACT_ATOMS: atom_id res chain seq x y z
N SER A 1 0.24 -32.09 3.34
CA SER A 1 0.95 -30.82 3.63
C SER A 1 0.13 -29.85 4.48
N CYS A 2 -0.67 -30.30 5.47
CA CYS A 2 -1.42 -29.39 6.36
C CYS A 2 -0.51 -28.43 7.14
N TYR A 3 0.73 -28.84 7.39
CA TYR A 3 1.79 -28.01 7.98
C TYR A 3 2.15 -26.76 7.17
N ALA A 4 1.80 -26.69 5.88
CA ALA A 4 1.96 -25.49 5.03
C ALA A 4 0.67 -24.67 5.01
N PHE A 5 -0.48 -25.32 4.81
CA PHE A 5 -1.80 -24.66 4.77
C PHE A 5 -2.18 -23.96 6.07
N ALA A 6 -1.89 -24.57 7.23
CA ALA A 6 -2.26 -23.99 8.50
C ALA A 6 -1.51 -22.66 8.79
N PRO A 7 -0.17 -22.59 8.73
CA PRO A 7 0.51 -21.31 8.92
C PRO A 7 0.15 -20.28 7.86
N LEU A 8 0.07 -20.64 6.57
CA LEU A 8 -0.32 -19.67 5.53
C LEU A 8 -1.75 -19.16 5.71
N GLY A 9 -2.71 -20.04 5.99
CA GLY A 9 -4.08 -19.63 6.29
C GLY A 9 -4.21 -18.73 7.53
N SER A 10 -3.32 -18.90 8.51
CA SER A 10 -3.21 -18.02 9.68
C SER A 10 -2.63 -16.65 9.30
N ILE A 11 -1.56 -16.64 8.49
CA ILE A 11 -0.86 -15.44 8.02
C ILE A 11 -1.75 -14.61 7.09
N GLU A 12 -2.45 -15.22 6.13
CA GLU A 12 -3.40 -14.52 5.25
C GLU A 12 -4.44 -13.74 6.04
N ALA A 13 -5.03 -14.38 7.05
CA ALA A 13 -6.03 -13.75 7.89
C ALA A 13 -5.41 -12.65 8.78
N LEU A 14 -4.19 -12.86 9.29
CA LEU A 14 -3.42 -11.84 10.00
C LEU A 14 -3.15 -10.62 9.10
N MET A 15 -2.74 -10.81 7.85
CA MET A 15 -2.48 -9.72 6.89
C MET A 15 -3.74 -8.88 6.67
N LYS A 16 -4.91 -9.51 6.50
CA LYS A 16 -6.21 -8.80 6.39
C LYS A 16 -6.52 -7.95 7.63
N ILE A 17 -6.26 -8.49 8.82
CA ILE A 17 -6.46 -7.79 10.10
C ILE A 17 -5.51 -6.58 10.18
N ARG A 18 -4.23 -6.77 9.88
CA ARG A 18 -3.21 -5.72 9.97
C ARG A 18 -3.42 -4.59 8.96
N GLN A 19 -3.94 -4.90 7.77
CA GLN A 19 -4.32 -3.89 6.78
C GLN A 19 -5.66 -3.20 7.07
N GLY A 20 -6.44 -3.68 8.05
CA GLY A 20 -7.77 -3.14 8.34
C GLY A 20 -8.76 -3.29 7.17
N ASN A 21 -8.49 -4.19 6.22
CA ASN A 21 -9.25 -4.35 4.99
C ASN A 21 -9.75 -5.79 4.85
N PRO A 22 -11.04 -6.07 5.17
CA PRO A 22 -11.59 -7.42 5.03
C PRO A 22 -11.68 -7.88 3.56
N GLY A 23 -11.66 -6.96 2.61
CA GLY A 23 -11.63 -7.23 1.17
C GLY A 23 -10.22 -7.44 0.61
N TYR A 24 -9.17 -7.33 1.43
CA TYR A 24 -7.82 -7.61 0.98
C TYR A 24 -7.70 -9.08 0.57
N SER A 25 -7.45 -9.30 -0.73
CA SER A 25 -7.34 -10.64 -1.31
C SER A 25 -5.88 -11.02 -1.36
N ILE A 26 -5.49 -11.91 -0.46
CA ILE A 26 -4.18 -12.54 -0.43
C ILE A 26 -4.39 -14.05 -0.42
N ASP A 27 -3.58 -14.73 -1.24
CA ASP A 27 -3.59 -16.17 -1.46
C ASP A 27 -2.13 -16.60 -1.56
N LEU A 28 -1.63 -17.27 -0.53
CA LEU A 28 -0.21 -17.58 -0.36
C LEU A 28 0.11 -18.99 -0.84
N SER A 29 1.31 -19.19 -1.36
CA SER A 29 1.73 -20.44 -1.98
C SER A 29 2.14 -21.48 -0.94
N GLU A 30 1.27 -22.47 -0.68
CA GLU A 30 1.70 -23.66 0.06
C GLU A 30 2.76 -24.44 -0.70
N GLN A 31 2.74 -24.40 -2.04
CA GLN A 31 3.71 -25.11 -2.86
C GLN A 31 5.14 -24.64 -2.60
N PHE A 32 5.33 -23.35 -2.33
CA PHE A 32 6.64 -22.81 -1.98
C PHE A 32 7.20 -23.48 -0.73
N ILE A 33 6.40 -23.61 0.33
CA ILE A 33 6.82 -24.32 1.56
C ILE A 33 7.05 -25.81 1.28
N VAL A 34 6.16 -26.46 0.52
CA VAL A 34 6.25 -27.91 0.25
C VAL A 34 7.49 -28.26 -0.57
N SER A 35 7.76 -27.52 -1.66
CA SER A 35 8.87 -27.80 -2.57
C SER A 35 10.18 -27.22 -2.09
N CYS A 36 10.23 -25.93 -1.80
CA CYS A 36 11.46 -25.25 -1.40
C CYS A 36 11.82 -25.57 0.05
N GLY A 37 10.84 -25.72 0.94
CA GLY A 37 11.10 -26.21 2.29
C GLY A 37 11.70 -27.62 2.29
N MET A 38 11.23 -28.53 1.43
CA MET A 38 11.83 -29.86 1.30
C MET A 38 13.28 -29.82 0.81
N GLU A 39 13.58 -28.92 -0.13
CA GLU A 39 14.92 -28.77 -0.69
C GLU A 39 15.90 -28.10 0.29
N TRP A 40 15.45 -27.08 1.03
CA TRP A 40 16.32 -26.21 1.83
C TRP A 40 16.38 -26.59 3.31
N MET A 41 15.31 -27.14 3.88
CA MET A 41 15.23 -27.49 5.30
C MET A 41 15.53 -28.97 5.58
N GLY A 42 15.70 -29.80 4.54
CA GLY A 42 15.99 -31.23 4.70
C GLY A 42 14.93 -31.96 5.54
N ASP A 43 15.37 -32.76 6.52
CA ASP A 43 14.49 -33.65 7.29
C ASP A 43 13.36 -32.95 8.06
N TYR A 44 13.43 -31.63 8.27
CA TYR A 44 12.39 -30.86 8.95
C TYR A 44 11.12 -30.68 8.10
N ILE A 45 11.23 -30.69 6.77
CA ILE A 45 10.11 -30.57 5.83
C ILE A 45 10.26 -31.66 4.76
N GLN A 46 9.34 -32.62 4.72
CA GLN A 46 9.46 -33.80 3.87
C GLN A 46 8.42 -33.77 2.73
N GLY A 47 8.11 -32.58 2.23
CA GLY A 47 7.17 -32.37 1.14
C GLY A 47 5.79 -32.96 1.46
N CYS A 48 5.36 -33.97 0.70
CA CYS A 48 4.07 -34.61 0.92
C CYS A 48 4.02 -35.56 2.13
N ASP A 49 5.18 -35.98 2.66
CA ASP A 49 5.27 -36.95 3.77
C ASP A 49 5.15 -36.30 5.16
N GLY A 50 5.06 -34.98 5.22
CA GLY A 50 4.84 -34.21 6.45
C GLY A 50 5.98 -33.26 6.76
N ALA A 51 5.96 -32.71 7.98
CA ALA A 51 7.01 -31.84 8.50
C ALA A 51 7.04 -31.94 10.03
N TYR A 52 8.21 -31.69 10.62
CA TYR A 52 8.38 -31.60 12.06
C TYR A 52 8.34 -30.14 12.51
N SER A 53 7.48 -29.84 13.48
CA SER A 53 7.51 -28.54 14.17
C SER A 53 8.86 -28.35 14.88
N PRO A 54 9.50 -27.16 14.81
CA PRO A 54 9.02 -25.90 14.23
C PRO A 54 9.46 -25.63 12.77
N GLY A 55 9.89 -26.65 12.02
CA GLY A 55 10.49 -26.53 10.68
C GLY A 55 9.76 -25.59 9.71
N PRO A 56 8.44 -25.78 9.46
CA PRO A 56 7.67 -24.90 8.58
C PRO A 56 7.66 -23.44 9.04
N TYR A 57 7.61 -23.20 10.35
CA TYR A 57 7.56 -21.84 10.90
C TYR A 57 8.90 -21.13 10.74
N ASN A 58 10.00 -21.86 10.99
CA ASN A 58 11.36 -21.36 10.73
C ASN A 58 11.57 -21.04 9.25
N PHE A 59 11.10 -21.92 8.34
CA PHE A 59 11.18 -21.67 6.91
C PHE A 59 10.48 -20.36 6.53
N ILE A 60 9.24 -20.17 6.99
CA ILE A 60 8.46 -18.96 6.68
C ILE A 60 9.15 -17.68 7.19
N THR A 61 9.73 -17.71 8.39
CA THR A 61 10.42 -16.52 8.94
C THR A 61 11.81 -16.30 8.35
N SER A 62 12.47 -17.32 7.81
CA SER A 62 13.80 -17.20 7.21
C SER A 62 13.76 -16.85 5.73
N TYR A 63 12.79 -17.37 4.99
CA TYR A 63 12.70 -17.27 3.53
C TYR A 63 11.44 -16.54 3.03
N GLY A 64 10.53 -16.18 3.94
CA GLY A 64 9.25 -15.57 3.61
C GLY A 64 8.25 -16.54 2.99
N THR A 65 7.29 -15.97 2.28
CA THR A 65 6.28 -16.68 1.51
C THR A 65 6.08 -16.03 0.14
N LEU A 66 5.36 -16.70 -0.75
CA LEU A 66 5.06 -16.23 -2.11
C LEU A 66 3.55 -16.19 -2.33
N PRO A 67 3.04 -15.40 -3.29
CA PRO A 67 1.67 -15.53 -3.74
C PRO A 67 1.48 -16.87 -4.46
N GLU A 68 0.30 -17.49 -4.31
CA GLU A 68 -0.10 -18.73 -4.99
C GLU A 68 0.03 -18.61 -6.51
N SER A 69 -0.18 -17.41 -7.07
CA SER A 69 0.02 -17.13 -8.50
C SER A 69 1.46 -17.29 -8.99
N CYS A 70 2.46 -17.21 -8.09
CA CYS A 70 3.86 -17.44 -8.44
C CYS A 70 4.21 -18.93 -8.44
N PHE A 71 3.63 -19.71 -7.52
CA PHE A 71 3.90 -21.14 -7.44
C PHE A 71 2.64 -21.89 -6.98
N ALA A 72 1.84 -22.33 -7.95
CA ALA A 72 0.54 -22.94 -7.67
C ALA A 72 0.67 -24.32 -7.02
N TYR A 73 -0.25 -24.64 -6.11
CA TYR A 73 -0.33 -25.92 -5.42
C TYR A 73 -0.71 -27.07 -6.34
N VAL A 74 0.25 -27.97 -6.56
CA VAL A 74 0.08 -29.19 -7.38
C VAL A 74 0.41 -30.47 -6.62
N SER A 75 0.91 -30.36 -5.38
CA SER A 75 1.31 -31.50 -4.55
C SER A 75 0.15 -32.32 -3.97
N GLY A 76 -1.10 -31.99 -4.26
CA GLY A 76 -2.27 -32.73 -3.80
C GLY A 76 -2.32 -34.22 -4.24
N SER A 77 -1.58 -34.61 -5.27
CA SER A 77 -1.45 -36.01 -5.72
C SER A 77 -0.30 -36.78 -5.04
N GLY A 78 0.41 -36.17 -4.09
CA GLY A 78 1.59 -36.75 -3.44
C GLY A 78 2.90 -36.53 -4.20
N THR A 79 2.89 -35.82 -5.33
CA THR A 79 4.11 -35.48 -6.09
C THR A 79 4.61 -34.09 -5.71
N VAL A 80 5.89 -33.97 -5.37
CA VAL A 80 6.52 -32.68 -5.03
C VAL A 80 7.32 -32.20 -6.26
N PRO A 81 6.88 -31.14 -6.96
CA PRO A 81 7.69 -30.53 -8.02
C PRO A 81 8.94 -29.87 -7.43
N PRO A 82 10.02 -29.71 -8.22
CA PRO A 82 11.23 -29.04 -7.76
C PRO A 82 10.98 -27.56 -7.42
N CYS A 83 11.73 -27.00 -6.47
CA CYS A 83 11.61 -25.58 -6.09
C CYS A 83 11.91 -24.61 -7.24
N SER A 84 12.65 -25.06 -8.25
CA SER A 84 12.95 -24.27 -9.46
C SER A 84 11.72 -23.94 -10.30
N ASP A 85 10.59 -24.62 -10.11
CA ASP A 85 9.37 -24.42 -10.91
C ASP A 85 8.55 -23.19 -10.50
N LYS A 86 8.96 -22.48 -9.44
CA LYS A 86 8.40 -21.18 -9.06
C LYS A 86 8.61 -20.13 -10.15
N CYS A 87 7.82 -19.06 -10.14
CA CYS A 87 7.94 -17.98 -11.10
C CYS A 87 9.34 -17.34 -11.12
N SER A 88 9.74 -16.80 -12.28
CA SER A 88 11.11 -16.30 -12.49
C SER A 88 11.44 -15.01 -11.73
N ASN A 89 10.43 -14.28 -11.25
CA ASN A 89 10.56 -13.04 -10.50
C ASN A 89 10.16 -13.24 -9.03
N TRP A 90 10.32 -14.44 -8.49
CA TRP A 90 9.86 -14.79 -7.15
C TRP A 90 10.54 -13.93 -6.07
N GLU A 91 11.79 -13.53 -6.27
CA GLU A 91 12.53 -12.64 -5.35
C GLU A 91 11.80 -11.31 -5.13
N ASP A 92 11.16 -10.78 -6.19
CA ASP A 92 10.39 -9.54 -6.14
C ASP A 92 9.02 -9.71 -5.45
N LEU A 93 8.59 -10.95 -5.21
CA LEU A 93 7.28 -11.30 -4.67
C LEU A 93 7.34 -11.87 -3.25
N ILE A 94 8.54 -11.94 -2.65
CA ILE A 94 8.72 -12.46 -1.29
C ILE A 94 7.97 -11.56 -0.31
N ILE A 95 7.08 -12.19 0.45
CA ILE A 95 6.41 -11.56 1.59
C ILE A 95 7.12 -12.05 2.85
N GLN A 96 7.85 -11.16 3.50
CA GLN A 96 8.56 -11.47 4.73
C GLN A 96 7.60 -11.53 5.93
N ILE A 97 7.81 -12.53 6.79
CA ILE A 97 7.09 -12.70 8.06
C ILE A 97 8.09 -12.49 9.19
N ASP A 98 7.75 -11.62 10.14
CA ASP A 98 8.72 -11.08 11.11
C ASP A 98 9.20 -12.15 12.09
N ALA A 99 8.26 -12.89 12.68
CA ALA A 99 8.56 -13.87 13.71
C ALA A 99 7.39 -14.86 13.91
N TRP A 100 7.66 -15.97 14.59
CA TRP A 100 6.65 -16.88 15.11
C TRP A 100 6.88 -17.13 16.60
N HIS A 101 5.80 -17.46 17.32
CA HIS A 101 5.82 -17.63 18.77
C HIS A 101 4.86 -18.73 19.23
N THR A 102 5.11 -19.28 20.42
CA THR A 102 4.22 -20.26 21.06
C THR A 102 3.25 -19.60 22.04
N VAL A 103 2.08 -20.21 22.21
CA VAL A 103 1.10 -19.83 23.25
C VAL A 103 1.00 -20.94 24.29
N ALA A 104 0.85 -20.55 25.56
CA ALA A 104 0.57 -21.50 26.63
C ALA A 104 -0.74 -22.26 26.36
N SER A 105 -0.78 -23.54 26.71
CA SER A 105 -1.86 -24.46 26.33
C SER A 105 -3.17 -24.30 27.10
N ASP A 106 -3.27 -23.32 28.00
CA ASP A 106 -4.52 -23.06 28.70
C ASP A 106 -5.49 -22.22 27.84
N ILE A 107 -6.78 -22.52 27.97
CA ILE A 107 -7.85 -21.93 27.15
C ILE A 107 -7.82 -20.40 27.20
N ASN A 108 -7.51 -19.78 28.35
CA ASN A 108 -7.53 -18.34 28.47
C ASN A 108 -6.35 -17.69 27.74
N SER A 109 -5.16 -18.29 27.80
CA SER A 109 -4.00 -17.85 27.03
C SER A 109 -4.25 -17.92 25.53
N ILE A 110 -4.86 -19.01 25.04
CA ILE A 110 -5.22 -19.17 23.62
C ILE A 110 -6.25 -18.10 23.20
N LYS A 111 -7.29 -17.85 24.00
CA LYS A 111 -8.26 -16.78 23.72
C LYS A 111 -7.63 -15.39 23.70
N ASN A 112 -6.74 -15.11 24.64
CA ASN A 112 -6.02 -13.83 24.69
C ASN A 112 -5.13 -13.66 23.46
N ALA A 113 -4.44 -14.72 23.03
CA ALA A 113 -3.66 -14.71 21.80
C ALA A 113 -4.54 -14.45 20.58
N LEU A 114 -5.70 -15.12 20.44
CA LEU A 114 -6.65 -14.85 19.35
C LEU A 114 -7.04 -13.37 19.27
N LEU A 115 -7.36 -12.76 20.41
CA LEU A 115 -7.81 -11.37 20.48
C LEU A 115 -6.69 -10.36 20.20
N GLN A 116 -5.45 -10.65 20.59
CA GLN A 116 -4.33 -9.71 20.51
C GLN A 116 -3.43 -9.91 19.28
N LYS A 117 -3.32 -11.16 18.82
CA LYS A 117 -2.38 -11.60 17.80
C LYS A 117 -3.07 -12.06 16.52
N GLY A 118 -4.39 -12.30 16.55
CA GLY A 118 -5.15 -12.79 15.41
C GLY A 118 -5.21 -14.33 15.37
N PRO A 119 -5.55 -14.92 14.22
CA PRO A 119 -5.68 -16.37 14.07
C PRO A 119 -4.42 -17.13 14.47
N LEU A 120 -4.62 -18.35 14.96
CA LEU A 120 -3.57 -19.20 15.52
C LEU A 120 -3.48 -20.51 14.75
N VAL A 121 -2.27 -20.99 14.50
CA VAL A 121 -2.06 -22.37 14.05
C VAL A 121 -2.24 -23.29 15.25
N ALA A 122 -2.99 -24.37 15.06
CA ALA A 122 -3.18 -25.41 16.05
C ALA A 122 -2.89 -26.77 15.46
N GLY A 123 -2.05 -27.55 16.14
CA GLY A 123 -1.98 -28.97 15.86
C GLY A 123 -3.15 -29.71 16.53
N MET A 124 -3.55 -30.84 15.94
CA MET A 124 -4.55 -31.76 16.51
C MET A 124 -4.32 -33.20 16.04
N ILE A 125 -5.07 -34.11 16.64
CA ILE A 125 -5.21 -35.49 16.17
C ILE A 125 -6.48 -35.58 15.32
N VAL A 126 -6.36 -36.20 14.14
CA VAL A 126 -7.50 -36.60 13.32
C VAL A 126 -7.77 -38.09 13.54
N TYR A 127 -9.01 -38.39 13.93
CA TYR A 127 -9.57 -39.73 14.05
C TYR A 127 -10.47 -40.08 12.85
N ASP A 128 -10.78 -41.36 12.66
CA ASP A 128 -11.56 -41.85 11.50
C ASP A 128 -12.98 -41.24 11.44
N ASP A 129 -13.60 -40.96 12.59
CA ASP A 129 -14.92 -40.33 12.69
C ASP A 129 -14.91 -38.85 12.27
N PHE A 130 -13.77 -38.16 12.39
CA PHE A 130 -13.65 -36.76 11.97
C PHE A 130 -13.83 -36.57 10.45
N PHE A 131 -13.48 -37.57 9.63
CA PHE A 131 -13.72 -37.49 8.18
C PHE A 131 -15.21 -37.33 7.82
N GLY A 132 -16.10 -37.82 8.68
CA GLY A 132 -17.56 -37.70 8.52
C GLY A 132 -18.18 -36.46 9.16
N TYR A 133 -17.37 -35.53 9.69
CA TYR A 133 -17.87 -34.30 10.32
C TYR A 133 -18.75 -33.48 9.36
N SER A 134 -19.89 -33.01 9.86
CA SER A 134 -20.85 -32.22 9.09
C SER A 134 -21.50 -31.09 9.90
N GLY A 135 -20.95 -30.73 11.06
CA GLY A 135 -21.43 -29.61 11.89
C GLY A 135 -21.46 -29.89 13.39
N GLY A 136 -21.55 -28.81 14.18
CA GLY A 136 -21.57 -28.85 15.66
C GLY A 136 -20.16 -28.94 16.28
N GLY A 137 -20.08 -28.98 17.61
CA GLY A 137 -18.80 -29.16 18.33
C GLY A 137 -18.34 -30.62 18.28
N TYR A 138 -17.32 -30.90 17.46
CA TYR A 138 -16.71 -32.22 17.37
C TYR A 138 -16.04 -32.62 18.69
N GLU A 139 -16.20 -33.89 19.07
CA GLU A 139 -15.53 -34.55 20.19
C GLU A 139 -15.17 -35.98 19.80
N HIS A 140 -14.02 -36.48 20.23
CA HIS A 140 -13.66 -37.89 20.05
C HIS A 140 -13.83 -38.68 21.36
N PRO A 141 -14.58 -39.78 21.36
CA PRO A 141 -14.80 -40.56 22.58
C PRO A 141 -13.53 -41.31 23.00
N GLY A 142 -12.87 -40.87 24.07
CA GLY A 142 -11.78 -41.64 24.68
C GLY A 142 -10.67 -40.78 25.25
N SER A 143 -9.49 -41.38 25.37
CA SER A 143 -8.24 -40.65 25.60
C SER A 143 -7.52 -40.42 24.28
N ASP A 144 -6.65 -39.41 24.24
CA ASP A 144 -5.83 -39.07 23.08
C ASP A 144 -4.37 -39.61 23.18
N PRO A 145 -4.09 -40.91 22.98
CA PRO A 145 -2.74 -41.44 23.15
C PRO A 145 -1.81 -41.08 21.98
N ASP A 146 -2.35 -40.86 20.79
CA ASP A 146 -1.59 -40.77 19.54
C ASP A 146 -0.88 -39.42 19.36
N PRO A 147 0.23 -39.36 18.62
CA PRO A 147 0.84 -38.09 18.26
C PRO A 147 -0.08 -37.26 17.34
N MET A 148 0.04 -35.94 17.42
CA MET A 148 -0.67 -35.01 16.55
C MET A 148 -0.26 -35.27 15.09
N ASN A 149 -1.23 -35.31 14.19
CA ASN A 149 -1.04 -35.69 12.78
C ASN A 149 -1.64 -34.67 11.81
N HIS A 150 -2.22 -33.59 12.32
CA HIS A 150 -2.88 -32.57 11.51
C HIS A 150 -2.67 -31.17 12.09
N ALA A 151 -2.69 -30.17 11.22
CA ALA A 151 -2.60 -28.76 11.58
C ALA A 151 -3.76 -27.99 10.93
N VAL A 152 -4.35 -27.08 11.70
CA VAL A 152 -5.52 -26.27 11.34
C VAL A 152 -5.34 -24.83 11.84
N VAL A 153 -6.25 -23.94 11.48
CA VAL A 153 -6.25 -22.55 11.96
C VAL A 153 -7.41 -22.33 12.91
N ILE A 154 -7.16 -21.94 14.16
CA ILE A 154 -8.19 -21.42 15.07
C ILE A 154 -8.41 -19.94 14.75
N VAL A 155 -9.64 -19.56 14.45
CA VAL A 155 -10.03 -18.17 14.13
C VAL A 155 -10.94 -17.54 15.18
N GLY A 156 -11.48 -18.34 16.09
CA GLY A 156 -12.46 -17.90 17.07
C GLY A 156 -12.85 -18.99 18.05
N TYR A 157 -13.80 -18.67 18.92
CA TYR A 157 -14.29 -19.57 19.96
C TYR A 157 -15.73 -19.23 20.35
N ASP A 158 -16.44 -20.21 20.92
CA ASP A 158 -17.77 -20.04 21.50
C ASP A 158 -17.81 -20.67 22.90
N ASP A 159 -17.95 -19.83 23.93
CA ASP A 159 -18.01 -20.25 25.32
C ASP A 159 -19.36 -20.84 25.73
N ALA A 160 -20.44 -20.58 24.99
CA ALA A 160 -21.70 -21.27 25.23
C ALA A 160 -21.62 -22.74 24.81
N GLN A 161 -20.81 -23.02 23.79
CA GLN A 161 -20.60 -24.38 23.25
C GLN A 161 -19.30 -25.03 23.71
N ASN A 162 -18.43 -24.29 24.41
CA ASN A 162 -17.09 -24.72 24.83
C ASN A 162 -16.23 -25.23 23.66
N CYS A 163 -16.22 -24.52 22.54
CA CYS A 163 -15.54 -24.97 21.33
C CYS A 163 -14.69 -23.90 20.65
N TRP A 164 -13.65 -24.35 19.95
CA TRP A 164 -12.87 -23.56 18.98
C TRP A 164 -13.57 -23.57 17.63
N ILE A 165 -13.45 -22.48 16.87
CA ILE A 165 -13.88 -22.36 15.48
C ILE A 165 -12.64 -22.43 14.60
N CYS A 166 -12.58 -23.41 13.70
CA CYS A 166 -11.37 -23.76 12.98
C CYS A 166 -11.57 -23.79 11.45
N LYS A 167 -10.58 -23.30 10.71
CA LYS A 167 -10.44 -23.46 9.25
C LYS A 167 -9.66 -24.74 8.97
N ASN A 168 -10.22 -25.64 8.15
CA ASN A 168 -9.51 -26.83 7.67
C ASN A 168 -8.91 -26.60 6.26
N SER A 169 -8.10 -27.55 5.78
CA SER A 169 -7.39 -27.51 4.49
C SER A 169 -7.88 -28.58 3.49
N TRP A 170 -9.13 -29.04 3.64
CA TRP A 170 -9.72 -30.11 2.80
C TRP A 170 -10.76 -29.60 1.78
N GLY A 171 -10.73 -28.29 1.51
CA GLY A 171 -11.65 -27.64 0.59
C GLY A 171 -13.06 -27.42 1.17
N THR A 172 -13.87 -26.70 0.42
CA THR A 172 -15.22 -26.28 0.86
C THR A 172 -16.26 -27.39 0.85
N GLY A 173 -15.97 -28.54 0.22
CA GLY A 173 -16.89 -29.67 0.18
C GLY A 173 -16.93 -30.51 1.47
N TRP A 174 -16.11 -30.18 2.46
CA TRP A 174 -16.00 -30.91 3.73
C TRP A 174 -16.47 -30.05 4.90
N GLY A 175 -17.10 -30.67 5.91
CA GLY A 175 -17.56 -29.97 7.12
C GLY A 175 -18.60 -28.89 6.83
N GLU A 176 -18.44 -27.75 7.49
CA GLU A 176 -19.28 -26.56 7.31
C GLU A 176 -18.59 -25.60 6.32
N ASP A 177 -18.64 -25.90 5.02
CA ASP A 177 -17.95 -25.13 3.96
C ASP A 177 -16.41 -25.03 4.15
N GLY A 178 -15.78 -26.11 4.62
CA GLY A 178 -14.35 -26.18 4.95
C GLY A 178 -14.01 -25.82 6.40
N TRP A 179 -15.01 -25.45 7.20
CA TRP A 179 -14.88 -25.11 8.61
C TRP A 179 -15.37 -26.23 9.52
N PHE A 180 -14.96 -26.17 10.77
CA PHE A 180 -15.48 -27.02 11.84
C PHE A 180 -15.38 -26.34 13.19
N MET A 181 -16.19 -26.83 14.13
CA MET A 181 -16.04 -26.56 15.56
C MET A 181 -15.56 -27.81 16.29
N ILE A 182 -14.72 -27.64 17.31
CA ILE A 182 -14.19 -28.73 18.14
C ILE A 182 -14.18 -28.31 19.60
N LEU A 183 -14.59 -29.21 20.49
CA LEU A 183 -14.63 -28.93 21.92
C LEU A 183 -13.25 -28.62 22.49
N TYR A 184 -13.20 -27.76 23.51
CA TYR A 184 -11.95 -27.41 24.18
C TYR A 184 -11.27 -28.64 24.79
N GLY A 185 -9.98 -28.82 24.50
CA GLY A 185 -9.15 -29.87 25.08
C GLY A 185 -9.31 -31.25 24.45
N ASP A 186 -10.12 -31.38 23.40
CA ASP A 186 -10.30 -32.61 22.63
C ASP A 186 -9.24 -32.75 21.51
N CYS A 187 -8.92 -33.97 21.11
CA CYS A 187 -7.98 -34.30 20.04
C CYS A 187 -6.63 -33.58 20.16
N LYS A 188 -6.18 -33.33 21.40
CA LYS A 188 -5.03 -32.48 21.75
C LYS A 188 -5.03 -31.05 21.20
N ILE A 189 -6.13 -30.56 20.64
CA ILE A 189 -6.18 -29.18 20.15
C ILE A 189 -5.96 -28.22 21.32
N GLY A 190 -5.07 -27.25 21.14
CA GLY A 190 -4.61 -26.37 22.21
C GLY A 190 -3.26 -26.74 22.84
N GLN A 191 -2.69 -27.91 22.53
CA GLN A 191 -1.38 -28.30 23.06
C GLN A 191 -0.19 -27.74 22.27
N GLU A 192 -0.35 -27.56 20.97
CA GLU A 192 0.60 -26.85 20.10
C GLU A 192 -0.14 -25.68 19.46
N ILE A 193 0.18 -24.46 19.89
CA ILE A 193 -0.46 -23.24 19.43
C ILE A 193 0.61 -22.22 19.05
N ILE A 194 0.52 -21.73 17.81
CA ILE A 194 1.51 -20.83 17.22
C ILE A 194 0.81 -19.58 16.68
N TYR A 195 1.43 -18.42 16.87
CA TYR A 195 1.06 -17.18 16.17
C TYR A 195 2.25 -16.59 15.45
N PHE A 196 1.98 -15.76 14.45
CA PHE A 196 2.99 -15.01 13.70
C PHE A 196 2.88 -13.53 14.00
N ASP A 197 4.02 -12.84 14.00
CA ASP A 197 4.05 -11.38 13.90
C ASP A 197 4.27 -11.02 12.42
N TYR A 198 3.50 -10.04 11.95
CA TYR A 198 3.57 -9.51 10.60
C TYR A 198 3.36 -8.01 10.64
N THR A 199 4.33 -7.29 10.10
CA THR A 199 4.28 -5.86 9.87
C THR A 199 3.95 -5.63 8.40
N PRO A 200 2.78 -5.02 8.08
CA PRO A 200 2.46 -4.66 6.71
C PRO A 200 3.58 -3.86 6.07
N GLN A 201 4.05 -4.35 4.93
CA GLN A 201 4.94 -3.62 4.03
C GLN A 201 4.09 -2.55 3.32
N THR A 202 3.82 -1.45 4.01
CA THR A 202 3.00 -0.32 3.53
C THR A 202 3.87 0.87 3.19
N GLY A 203 3.36 1.72 2.29
CA GLY A 203 4.07 2.88 1.79
C GLY A 203 4.91 2.58 0.55
N PRO A 204 5.47 3.62 -0.07
CA PRO A 204 6.28 3.51 -1.27
C PRO A 204 7.56 2.70 -1.01
N GLN A 205 8.07 2.08 -2.09
CA GLN A 205 9.33 1.35 -2.06
C GLN A 205 10.48 2.28 -2.39
N VAL A 206 11.56 2.21 -1.61
CA VAL A 206 12.88 2.71 -1.97
C VAL A 206 13.73 1.53 -2.41
N ASN A 207 14.34 1.66 -3.58
CA ASN A 207 15.20 0.67 -4.19
C ASN A 207 16.65 1.14 -4.15
N VAL A 208 17.52 0.35 -3.53
CA VAL A 208 18.97 0.55 -3.50
C VAL A 208 19.59 -0.52 -4.39
N LYS A 209 20.08 -0.11 -5.56
CA LYS A 209 20.78 -1.01 -6.47
C LYS A 209 22.28 -0.93 -6.24
N ILE A 210 22.91 -2.03 -5.84
CA ILE A 210 24.36 -2.18 -5.79
C ILE A 210 24.82 -2.70 -7.15
N HIS A 211 25.61 -1.89 -7.85
CA HIS A 211 26.14 -2.25 -9.17
C HIS A 211 27.48 -2.95 -9.05
N ARG A 212 28.42 -2.33 -8.33
CA ARG A 212 29.82 -2.75 -8.28
C ARG A 212 30.45 -2.32 -6.96
N ILE A 213 31.38 -3.12 -6.45
CA ILE A 213 32.21 -2.84 -5.28
C ILE A 213 33.66 -3.10 -5.69
N GLN A 214 34.57 -2.18 -5.36
CA GLN A 214 35.99 -2.29 -5.72
C GLN A 214 36.87 -1.91 -4.53
N MET A 215 37.91 -2.70 -4.31
CA MET A 215 38.97 -2.45 -3.34
C MET A 215 39.87 -1.31 -3.83
N ILE A 216 40.17 -0.36 -2.95
CA ILE A 216 41.11 0.73 -3.23
C ILE A 216 42.38 0.60 -2.36
N GLY A 217 42.23 0.14 -1.11
CA GLY A 217 43.32 -0.12 -0.16
C GLY A 217 43.25 -1.54 0.40
N GLU A 218 44.31 -2.02 1.06
CA GLU A 218 44.34 -3.34 1.70
C GLU A 218 43.27 -3.39 2.80
N ILE A 219 42.31 -4.33 2.72
CA ILE A 219 41.26 -4.49 3.74
C ILE A 219 41.78 -5.35 4.92
N GLU A 220 42.84 -6.13 4.68
CA GLU A 220 43.53 -6.95 5.68
C GLU A 220 44.98 -6.49 5.87
N GLY A 221 45.32 -5.88 7.01
CA GLY A 221 46.66 -5.30 7.24
C GLY A 221 47.84 -6.28 7.38
N TRP A 222 47.67 -7.59 7.18
CA TRP A 222 48.74 -8.59 7.35
C TRP A 222 48.69 -9.80 6.39
N LEU A 223 47.63 -9.97 5.60
CA LEU A 223 47.45 -11.07 4.66
C LEU A 223 47.23 -10.47 3.27
N GLU A 224 48.15 -10.75 2.34
CA GLU A 224 47.99 -10.38 0.92
C GLU A 224 46.96 -11.32 0.26
N SER A 225 45.69 -11.25 0.68
CA SER A 225 44.54 -11.97 0.10
C SER A 225 43.79 -11.07 -0.88
N GLU A 226 43.14 -11.68 -1.88
CA GLU A 226 42.07 -11.02 -2.65
C GLU A 226 40.86 -10.75 -1.71
N ALA A 227 40.11 -9.66 -1.93
CA ALA A 227 38.98 -9.29 -1.07
C ALA A 227 37.79 -10.28 -1.21
N ASP A 228 37.33 -10.83 -0.08
CA ASP A 228 36.10 -11.62 -0.01
C ASP A 228 34.93 -10.73 0.45
N TRP A 229 34.27 -10.09 -0.51
CA TRP A 229 33.27 -9.05 -0.24
C TRP A 229 32.05 -9.54 0.56
N SER A 230 31.77 -8.84 1.65
CA SER A 230 30.48 -8.83 2.32
C SER A 230 29.98 -7.40 2.46
N TYR A 231 28.67 -7.21 2.37
CA TYR A 231 28.10 -5.88 2.57
C TYR A 231 26.67 -5.92 3.09
N ARG A 232 26.24 -4.78 3.64
CA ARG A 232 24.90 -4.56 4.18
C ARG A 232 24.34 -3.27 3.63
N VAL A 233 23.09 -3.33 3.20
CA VAL A 233 22.27 -2.16 2.90
C VAL A 233 21.23 -2.03 4.00
N GLN A 234 21.13 -0.86 4.63
CA GLN A 234 20.06 -0.59 5.60
C GLN A 234 19.28 0.66 5.20
N VAL A 235 17.98 0.63 5.45
CA VAL A 235 17.08 1.77 5.23
C VAL A 235 16.28 2.01 6.50
N TYR A 236 16.31 3.23 7.01
CA TYR A 236 15.42 3.66 8.07
C TYR A 236 14.03 3.92 7.49
N THR A 237 13.10 3.05 7.83
CA THR A 237 11.73 3.03 7.28
C THR A 237 10.81 4.11 7.88
N GLY A 238 11.30 4.94 8.80
CA GLY A 238 10.49 5.90 9.57
C GLY A 238 10.07 5.41 10.95
N SER A 239 10.17 4.10 11.20
CA SER A 239 9.90 3.49 12.51
C SER A 239 11.07 2.66 13.02
N GLN A 240 11.75 1.94 12.13
CA GLN A 240 12.87 1.06 12.42
C GLN A 240 13.85 0.98 11.24
N TRP A 241 15.06 0.52 11.52
CA TRP A 241 16.01 0.12 10.48
C TRP A 241 15.61 -1.24 9.91
N SER A 242 15.48 -1.31 8.59
CA SER A 242 15.37 -2.56 7.85
C SER A 242 16.72 -2.81 7.17
N GLU A 243 17.19 -4.06 7.17
CA GLU A 243 18.49 -4.40 6.59
C GLU A 243 18.41 -5.58 5.64
N GLN A 244 19.29 -5.57 4.64
CA GLN A 244 19.56 -6.67 3.75
C GLN A 244 21.08 -6.87 3.75
N ILE A 245 21.50 -8.11 3.93
CA ILE A 245 22.90 -8.48 4.04
C ILE A 245 23.23 -9.42 2.90
N ASN A 246 24.35 -9.17 2.25
CA ASN A 246 24.99 -10.11 1.35
C ASN A 246 26.29 -10.60 2.02
N ASP A 247 26.23 -11.82 2.57
CA ASP A 247 27.29 -12.47 3.37
C ASP A 247 28.06 -13.56 2.60
N ASP A 248 27.77 -13.79 1.31
CA ASP A 248 28.25 -15.00 0.61
C ASP A 248 28.68 -14.77 -0.83
N TYR A 249 29.72 -13.96 -1.03
CA TYR A 249 30.48 -13.96 -2.28
C TYR A 249 31.88 -14.54 -2.05
N SER A 250 32.08 -15.76 -2.57
CA SER A 250 33.36 -16.48 -2.58
C SER A 250 34.16 -16.24 -3.86
N SER A 251 33.87 -15.15 -4.58
CA SER A 251 34.70 -14.70 -5.68
C SER A 251 35.73 -13.79 -5.06
N ASN A 252 36.88 -14.37 -4.71
CA ASN A 252 38.09 -13.69 -4.26
C ASN A 252 38.55 -12.67 -5.34
N GLU A 253 37.80 -11.58 -5.53
CA GLU A 253 37.97 -10.63 -6.63
C GLU A 253 38.00 -9.21 -6.06
N ASP A 254 39.11 -8.49 -6.21
CA ASP A 254 39.26 -7.09 -5.74
C ASP A 254 38.28 -6.10 -6.40
N ASP A 255 37.52 -6.54 -7.39
CA ASP A 255 36.62 -5.73 -8.19
C ASP A 255 35.41 -6.57 -8.64
N HIS A 256 34.29 -6.38 -7.96
CA HIS A 256 33.11 -7.23 -8.10
C HIS A 256 31.90 -6.46 -8.66
N THR A 257 31.24 -7.01 -9.67
CA THR A 257 29.98 -6.49 -10.23
C THR A 257 28.84 -7.46 -9.95
N GLU A 258 27.77 -6.97 -9.33
CA GLU A 258 26.66 -7.80 -8.85
C GLU A 258 25.32 -7.43 -9.49
N ASP A 259 25.07 -6.12 -9.70
CA ASP A 259 23.83 -5.58 -10.26
C ASP A 259 22.54 -5.96 -9.50
N VAL A 260 22.60 -6.09 -8.17
CA VAL A 260 21.47 -6.48 -7.32
C VAL A 260 20.69 -5.27 -6.79
N THR A 261 19.36 -5.38 -6.75
CA THR A 261 18.46 -4.32 -6.25
C THR A 261 17.76 -4.76 -4.98
N TYR A 262 18.02 -4.05 -3.89
CA TYR A 262 17.37 -4.21 -2.59
C TYR A 262 16.19 -3.25 -2.48
N ARG A 263 15.06 -3.73 -1.97
CA ARG A 263 13.82 -2.94 -1.90
C ARG A 263 13.32 -2.85 -0.48
N PHE A 264 12.93 -1.64 -0.07
CA PHE A 264 12.51 -1.32 1.28
C PHE A 264 11.24 -0.49 1.24
N HIS A 265 10.17 -0.94 1.91
CA HIS A 265 9.00 -0.09 2.10
C HIS A 265 9.26 0.94 3.19
N VAL A 266 8.92 2.20 2.92
CA VAL A 266 9.15 3.31 3.85
C VAL A 266 7.86 4.02 4.20
N GLN A 267 7.75 4.44 5.46
CA GLN A 267 6.64 5.20 6.03
C GLN A 267 7.07 6.64 6.33
N THR A 268 8.12 7.11 5.68
CA THR A 268 8.69 8.45 5.83
C THR A 268 9.01 9.02 4.46
N PRO A 269 8.77 10.33 4.23
CA PRO A 269 9.16 10.99 2.97
C PRO A 269 10.69 11.14 2.83
N THR A 270 11.43 10.98 3.93
CA THR A 270 12.89 11.19 3.98
C THR A 270 13.63 10.05 4.68
N PRO A 271 13.62 8.82 4.14
CA PRO A 271 14.35 7.70 4.73
C PRO A 271 15.85 7.95 4.74
N GLU A 272 16.51 7.37 5.75
CA GLU A 272 17.96 7.30 5.81
C GLU A 272 18.42 5.98 5.20
N ILE A 273 19.54 6.00 4.47
CA ILE A 273 20.10 4.85 3.78
C ILE A 273 21.55 4.71 4.19
N THR A 274 21.95 3.50 4.55
CA THR A 274 23.34 3.13 4.81
C THR A 274 23.82 2.01 3.91
N ILE A 275 25.07 2.09 3.48
CA ILE A 275 25.78 0.99 2.82
C ILE A 275 27.07 0.76 3.58
N LYS A 276 27.29 -0.49 4.01
CA LYS A 276 28.45 -0.90 4.78
C LYS A 276 29.13 -2.09 4.10
N VAL A 277 30.47 -2.07 4.01
CA VAL A 277 31.27 -3.09 3.33
C VAL A 277 32.34 -3.64 4.27
N TRP A 278 32.62 -4.94 4.23
CA TRP A 278 33.63 -5.62 5.03
C TRP A 278 34.13 -6.92 4.37
N ASP A 279 35.24 -7.45 4.85
CA ASP A 279 35.77 -8.77 4.45
C ASP A 279 35.13 -9.92 5.25
N ARG A 280 34.83 -11.03 4.59
CA ARG A 280 34.17 -12.21 5.14
C ARG A 280 34.95 -12.88 6.29
N ASP A 281 36.28 -12.91 6.26
CA ASP A 281 37.09 -13.68 7.19
C ASP A 281 37.26 -12.97 8.54
N THR A 282 36.15 -12.86 9.29
CA THR A 282 36.07 -12.18 10.60
C THR A 282 36.99 -12.80 11.66
N ILE A 283 38.26 -12.46 11.64
CA ILE A 283 39.22 -12.82 12.68
C ILE A 283 39.34 -11.67 13.70
N THR A 284 39.05 -10.41 13.30
CA THR A 284 39.13 -9.22 14.18
C THR A 284 38.14 -8.10 13.79
N GLY A 285 38.05 -7.02 14.58
CA GLY A 285 37.17 -5.88 14.30
C GLY A 285 37.72 -4.88 13.28
N ASP A 286 38.81 -5.24 12.59
CA ASP A 286 39.60 -4.37 11.71
C ASP A 286 39.32 -4.62 10.21
N ASP A 287 38.35 -5.48 9.88
CA ASP A 287 38.09 -5.97 8.51
C ASP A 287 37.00 -5.14 7.77
N LEU A 288 36.78 -3.88 8.18
CA LEU A 288 35.78 -2.98 7.61
C LEU A 288 36.42 -2.07 6.56
N ALA A 289 35.75 -1.88 5.42
CA ALA A 289 36.23 -0.99 4.36
C ALA A 289 35.52 0.38 4.38
N ASP A 290 36.28 1.48 4.44
CA ASP A 290 35.76 2.85 4.31
C ASP A 290 35.25 3.13 2.90
N VAL A 291 33.95 3.38 2.86
CA VAL A 291 33.20 3.73 1.65
C VAL A 291 32.58 5.12 1.77
N SER A 292 32.83 5.83 2.87
CA SER A 292 32.30 7.16 3.14
C SER A 292 33.19 8.22 2.48
N GLY A 293 32.59 9.26 1.90
CA GLY A 293 33.35 10.35 1.27
C GLY A 293 34.01 11.35 2.25
N TYR A 294 34.22 10.98 3.51
CA TYR A 294 34.75 11.83 4.59
C TYR A 294 35.88 11.13 5.34
N ILE A 295 36.93 11.89 5.70
CA ILE A 295 38.08 11.40 6.47
C ILE A 295 37.60 10.95 7.87
N GLY A 296 37.68 9.64 8.14
CA GLY A 296 37.44 9.07 9.48
C GLY A 296 36.07 8.43 9.71
N GLY A 297 35.25 8.23 8.67
CA GLY A 297 34.01 7.45 8.76
C GLY A 297 32.79 8.21 9.31
N GLY A 298 32.06 8.91 8.43
CA GLY A 298 30.67 9.36 8.68
C GLY A 298 30.47 10.50 9.69
N SER A 299 29.21 10.93 9.85
CA SER A 299 28.84 12.12 10.66
C SER A 299 28.44 11.83 12.12
N ASP A 300 28.50 10.57 12.55
CA ASP A 300 28.14 10.09 13.89
C ASP A 300 29.26 9.26 14.56
N ASP A 301 30.39 9.92 14.86
CA ASP A 301 31.52 9.38 15.64
C ASP A 301 31.20 9.05 17.13
N SER A 302 30.08 8.39 17.37
CA SER A 302 29.75 7.76 18.64
C SER A 302 30.57 6.48 18.79
N THR A 303 31.66 6.56 19.55
CA THR A 303 32.49 5.44 20.02
C THR A 303 31.75 4.32 20.78
N THR A 304 30.42 4.39 20.90
CA THR A 304 29.59 3.29 21.43
C THR A 304 29.02 2.38 20.36
N ASP A 305 29.01 2.81 19.09
CA ASP A 305 28.95 1.90 17.94
C ASP A 305 30.38 1.63 17.49
N ILE A 306 30.93 0.52 17.96
CA ILE A 306 32.35 0.16 17.79
C ILE A 306 32.71 -0.27 16.36
N ARG A 307 31.98 0.13 15.31
CA ARG A 307 32.17 -0.36 13.93
C ARG A 307 31.87 0.73 12.89
N GLY A 308 32.89 1.49 12.50
CA GLY A 308 32.84 2.58 11.52
C GLY A 308 32.58 2.17 10.05
N ALA A 309 32.97 3.07 9.14
CA ALA A 309 32.99 2.93 7.68
C ALA A 309 31.62 2.63 7.03
N ILE A 310 30.80 3.68 6.83
CA ILE A 310 29.45 3.57 6.31
C ILE A 310 29.20 4.74 5.36
N PHE A 311 28.74 4.47 4.14
CA PHE A 311 28.09 5.50 3.34
C PHE A 311 26.72 5.77 3.96
N HIS A 312 26.45 7.02 4.34
CA HIS A 312 25.16 7.44 4.90
C HIS A 312 24.54 8.58 4.09
N CYS A 313 23.24 8.46 3.82
CA CYS A 313 22.49 9.56 3.24
C CYS A 313 21.04 9.62 3.70
N GLN A 314 20.45 10.81 3.53
CA GLN A 314 19.01 11.00 3.59
C GLN A 314 18.47 11.23 2.18
N TYR A 315 17.50 10.43 1.77
CA TYR A 315 16.89 10.48 0.45
C TYR A 315 15.47 11.05 0.54
N SER A 316 15.10 11.97 -0.35
CA SER A 316 13.76 12.56 -0.43
C SER A 316 12.93 11.86 -1.50
N LEU A 317 11.85 11.20 -1.09
CA LEU A 317 10.88 10.62 -2.03
C LEU A 317 10.14 11.72 -2.80
N VAL A 318 9.83 12.83 -2.14
CA VAL A 318 9.04 13.93 -2.74
C VAL A 318 9.79 14.63 -3.87
N THR A 319 11.10 14.83 -3.72
CA THR A 319 11.92 15.53 -4.72
C THR A 319 12.79 14.59 -5.56
N ASN A 320 12.77 13.28 -5.25
CA ASN A 320 13.66 12.27 -5.82
C ASN A 320 15.14 12.72 -5.81
N GLN A 321 15.58 13.23 -4.66
CA GLN A 321 16.92 13.79 -4.47
C GLN A 321 17.52 13.37 -3.13
N ILE A 322 18.83 13.23 -3.10
CA ILE A 322 19.56 13.05 -1.85
C ILE A 322 19.76 14.43 -1.19
N ILE A 323 19.40 14.57 0.09
CA ILE A 323 19.36 15.85 0.82
C ILE A 323 20.60 16.06 1.69
N GLN A 324 20.98 15.05 2.48
CA GLN A 324 22.14 15.07 3.39
C GLN A 324 22.99 13.84 3.10
N ILE A 325 24.30 14.00 2.97
CA ILE A 325 25.12 12.95 2.36
C ILE A 325 26.60 13.03 2.70
N ASP A 326 27.22 11.87 2.74
CA ASP A 326 28.64 11.69 2.43
C ASP A 326 28.96 12.09 0.97
N THR A 327 30.19 12.48 0.66
CA THR A 327 30.53 12.93 -0.70
C THR A 327 30.21 11.84 -1.75
N ILE A 328 29.45 12.22 -2.78
CA ILE A 328 29.17 11.36 -3.95
C ILE A 328 29.67 12.00 -5.24
N ILE A 329 30.16 11.15 -6.14
CA ILE A 329 30.45 11.48 -7.53
C ILE A 329 29.55 10.65 -8.45
N SER A 330 29.06 11.24 -9.53
CA SER A 330 28.35 10.50 -10.57
C SER A 330 29.36 9.92 -11.58
N GLU A 331 29.40 8.60 -11.72
CA GLU A 331 30.28 7.90 -12.66
C GLU A 331 29.48 6.86 -13.45
N GLY A 332 29.50 6.95 -14.79
CA GLY A 332 28.83 5.95 -15.65
C GLY A 332 27.31 5.84 -15.48
N GLY A 333 26.65 6.82 -14.85
CA GLY A 333 25.21 6.77 -14.51
C GLY A 333 24.91 6.18 -13.13
N TYR A 334 25.93 5.90 -12.34
CA TYR A 334 25.83 5.45 -10.95
C TYR A 334 26.32 6.52 -9.99
N LEU A 335 25.74 6.53 -8.80
CA LEU A 335 26.27 7.25 -7.65
C LEU A 335 27.46 6.45 -7.11
N THR A 336 28.55 7.15 -6.81
CA THR A 336 29.78 6.53 -6.36
C THR A 336 30.27 7.21 -5.10
N SER A 337 30.60 6.43 -4.08
CA SER A 337 31.25 6.91 -2.86
C SER A 337 32.47 6.03 -2.56
N SER A 338 33.48 6.62 -1.94
CA SER A 338 34.75 5.98 -1.57
C SER A 338 35.41 6.70 -0.41
N GLY A 339 36.06 5.94 0.48
CA GLY A 339 36.90 6.44 1.59
C GLY A 339 38.03 7.39 1.19
N THR A 340 38.49 7.32 -0.07
CA THR A 340 39.66 8.08 -0.55
C THR A 340 39.33 9.52 -0.98
N TYR A 341 39.49 10.50 -0.08
CA TYR A 341 39.67 11.90 -0.48
C TYR A 341 41.08 12.41 -0.15
N GLN A 342 41.97 12.46 -1.16
CA GLN A 342 43.24 13.20 -1.09
C GLN A 342 43.14 14.56 -1.84
N PRO A 343 43.10 15.71 -1.14
CA PRO A 343 43.19 17.00 -1.83
C PRO A 343 44.64 17.50 -1.99
N ASP A 344 45.57 17.17 -1.08
CA ASP A 344 46.90 17.84 -1.06
C ASP A 344 48.07 17.01 -0.51
N GLY A 345 48.44 15.89 -1.17
CA GLY A 345 49.80 15.32 -1.17
C GLY A 345 50.53 15.19 0.18
N GLY A 346 49.84 14.75 1.24
CA GLY A 346 50.38 14.55 2.58
C GLY A 346 50.11 13.15 3.11
N ASP A 347 51.20 12.44 3.41
CA ASP A 347 51.39 11.18 4.15
C ASP A 347 50.27 10.11 4.16
N ASN A 348 50.44 9.12 3.27
CA ASN A 348 49.70 7.85 3.11
C ASN A 348 49.88 6.89 4.32
N SER A 349 49.27 7.17 5.47
CA SER A 349 49.34 6.23 6.63
C SER A 349 48.00 5.68 7.09
N ASP A 350 46.92 6.06 6.40
CA ASP A 350 45.53 5.67 6.63
C ASP A 350 44.84 5.14 5.34
N GLU A 351 45.59 4.85 4.27
CA GLU A 351 45.10 4.21 3.02
C GLU A 351 44.77 2.71 3.19
N GLU A 352 44.86 2.19 4.42
CA GLU A 352 44.53 0.81 4.74
C GLU A 352 43.02 0.75 5.01
N ASN A 353 42.33 -0.10 4.25
CA ASN A 353 40.91 -0.41 4.29
C ASN A 353 39.95 0.52 3.52
N ASP A 354 40.27 0.93 2.28
CA ASP A 354 39.33 1.70 1.44
C ASP A 354 38.58 0.84 0.41
N ALA A 355 37.29 1.10 0.23
CA ALA A 355 36.50 0.54 -0.87
C ALA A 355 35.68 1.61 -1.60
N LYS A 356 35.32 1.30 -2.84
CA LYS A 356 34.47 2.11 -3.71
C LYS A 356 33.21 1.36 -4.04
N VAL A 357 32.06 2.00 -3.84
CA VAL A 357 30.75 1.41 -4.15
C VAL A 357 30.06 2.23 -5.22
N TRP A 358 29.58 1.55 -6.26
CA TRP A 358 28.68 2.10 -7.27
C TRP A 358 27.27 1.64 -6.98
N PHE A 359 26.36 2.58 -6.82
CA PHE A 359 24.96 2.28 -6.52
C PHE A 359 24.00 3.25 -7.22
N GLN A 360 22.72 2.89 -7.22
CA GLN A 360 21.63 3.73 -7.70
C GLN A 360 20.50 3.71 -6.67
N LEU A 361 19.85 4.86 -6.51
CA LEU A 361 18.63 5.00 -5.72
C LEU A 361 17.47 5.27 -6.68
N SER A 362 16.33 4.66 -6.39
CA SER A 362 15.05 4.98 -7.02
C SER A 362 13.92 4.68 -6.05
N ASP A 363 12.72 5.19 -6.32
CA ASP A 363 11.56 4.90 -5.51
C ASP A 363 10.29 4.69 -6.35
N SER A 364 9.24 4.24 -5.68
CA SER A 364 7.90 4.05 -6.26
C SER A 364 6.89 5.09 -5.77
N TYR A 365 7.34 6.18 -5.15
CA TYR A 365 6.46 7.24 -4.67
C TYR A 365 6.03 8.11 -5.84
N ASP A 366 4.72 8.31 -5.96
CA ASP A 366 4.12 9.15 -6.98
C ASP A 366 3.48 10.36 -6.28
N PRO A 367 4.09 11.55 -6.35
CA PRO A 367 3.55 12.75 -5.73
C PRO A 367 2.12 13.05 -6.22
N PRO A 368 1.25 13.63 -5.38
CA PRO A 368 -0.09 13.97 -5.80
C PRO A 368 -0.08 15.09 -6.84
N GLU A 369 -0.78 14.88 -7.95
CA GLU A 369 -1.05 15.94 -8.93
C GLU A 369 -2.31 16.72 -8.55
N PRO A 370 -2.35 18.06 -8.74
CA PRO A 370 -3.58 18.84 -8.57
C PRO A 370 -4.70 18.29 -9.46
N ASN A 371 -5.90 18.10 -8.91
CA ASN A 371 -7.03 17.54 -9.64
C ASN A 371 -8.30 18.34 -9.33
N LEU A 372 -8.78 19.07 -10.34
CA LEU A 372 -9.90 19.98 -10.22
C LEU A 372 -11.24 19.23 -10.26
N GLN A 373 -11.98 19.34 -9.17
CA GLN A 373 -13.39 18.95 -9.13
C GLN A 373 -14.27 20.20 -9.00
N VAL A 374 -15.35 20.24 -9.77
CA VAL A 374 -16.37 21.29 -9.62
C VAL A 374 -17.70 20.64 -9.32
N THR A 375 -18.36 21.08 -8.26
CA THR A 375 -19.64 20.55 -7.82
C THR A 375 -20.67 21.66 -7.63
N GLY A 376 -21.93 21.32 -7.89
CA GLY A 376 -23.06 22.24 -7.85
C GLY A 376 -23.82 22.31 -9.16
N SER A 377 -24.90 23.07 -9.15
CA SER A 377 -25.72 23.35 -10.33
C SER A 377 -26.39 24.69 -10.16
N LEU A 378 -26.43 25.49 -11.21
CA LEU A 378 -26.99 26.84 -11.18
C LEU A 378 -28.35 26.83 -11.84
N SER A 379 -29.41 26.99 -11.07
CA SER A 379 -30.77 27.03 -11.62
C SER A 379 -31.63 28.10 -10.96
N GLY A 380 -32.57 28.66 -11.73
CA GLY A 380 -33.44 29.70 -11.20
C GLY A 380 -34.49 30.20 -12.17
N SER A 381 -35.33 31.12 -11.70
CA SER A 381 -36.24 31.88 -12.53
C SER A 381 -36.15 33.36 -12.20
N VAL A 382 -36.15 34.21 -13.23
CA VAL A 382 -35.91 35.64 -13.10
C VAL A 382 -36.64 36.41 -14.20
N LYS A 383 -36.96 37.68 -13.96
CA LYS A 383 -37.54 38.54 -14.99
C LYS A 383 -36.51 38.83 -16.09
N SER A 384 -36.93 38.82 -17.36
CA SER A 384 -36.08 39.23 -18.49
C SER A 384 -35.53 40.65 -18.28
N GLY A 385 -34.31 40.90 -18.73
CA GLY A 385 -33.63 42.19 -18.57
C GLY A 385 -33.20 42.54 -17.14
N THR A 386 -33.18 41.56 -16.23
CA THR A 386 -32.65 41.78 -14.87
C THR A 386 -31.12 41.88 -14.92
N ASN A 387 -30.58 43.01 -14.46
CA ASN A 387 -29.14 43.20 -14.34
C ASN A 387 -28.62 42.66 -13.01
N TYR A 388 -27.40 42.11 -13.02
CA TYR A 388 -26.67 41.63 -11.85
C TYR A 388 -27.48 40.63 -11.02
N PHE A 389 -28.10 39.66 -11.68
CA PHE A 389 -28.87 38.61 -11.02
C PHE A 389 -27.95 37.61 -10.33
N ALA A 390 -28.13 37.41 -9.02
CA ALA A 390 -27.43 36.38 -8.26
C ALA A 390 -27.98 34.99 -8.64
N LEU A 391 -27.27 34.32 -9.56
CA LEU A 391 -27.69 33.05 -10.13
C LEU A 391 -27.54 31.88 -9.16
N GLY A 392 -26.53 31.95 -8.28
CA GLY A 392 -26.26 30.94 -7.26
C GLY A 392 -24.78 30.79 -6.99
N THR A 393 -24.42 29.62 -6.44
CA THR A 393 -23.04 29.27 -6.10
C THR A 393 -22.68 27.88 -6.61
N PHE A 394 -21.41 27.67 -6.89
CA PHE A 394 -20.82 26.34 -7.07
C PHE A 394 -19.49 26.26 -6.30
N THR A 395 -18.94 25.06 -6.16
CA THR A 395 -17.69 24.82 -5.44
C THR A 395 -16.63 24.28 -6.38
N VAL A 396 -15.41 24.82 -6.27
CA VAL A 396 -14.19 24.29 -6.87
C VAL A 396 -13.38 23.63 -5.76
N SER A 397 -12.86 22.44 -6.00
CA SER A 397 -12.15 21.64 -5.00
C SER A 397 -10.90 21.02 -5.64
N ASN A 398 -9.82 20.92 -4.88
CA ASN A 398 -8.66 20.13 -5.26
C ASN A 398 -8.80 18.73 -4.64
N ILE A 399 -9.04 17.72 -5.46
CA ILE A 399 -9.18 16.32 -5.02
C ILE A 399 -7.91 15.48 -5.25
N GLY A 400 -6.80 16.13 -5.63
CA GLY A 400 -5.50 15.52 -5.83
C GLY A 400 -4.81 15.22 -4.50
N THR A 401 -5.27 14.20 -3.78
CA THR A 401 -4.74 13.83 -2.46
C THR A 401 -3.64 12.79 -2.54
N ASP A 402 -2.62 12.95 -1.71
CA ASP A 402 -1.58 11.95 -1.49
C ASP A 402 -2.08 10.87 -0.51
N PRO A 403 -2.16 9.59 -0.92
CA PRO A 403 -2.54 8.50 -0.03
C PRO A 403 -1.60 8.32 1.17
N GLU A 404 -0.33 8.67 1.03
CA GLU A 404 0.71 8.48 2.04
C GLU A 404 0.88 9.70 2.96
N GLY A 405 0.38 10.87 2.53
CA GLY A 405 0.46 12.13 3.27
C GLY A 405 1.87 12.70 3.38
N PHE A 406 2.76 12.34 2.46
CA PHE A 406 4.14 12.80 2.36
C PHE A 406 4.26 14.18 1.70
N SER A 407 3.31 14.55 0.84
CA SER A 407 3.26 15.88 0.23
C SER A 407 1.84 16.37 -0.06
N GLU A 408 1.70 17.67 -0.30
CA GLU A 408 0.45 18.30 -0.72
C GLU A 408 0.51 18.68 -2.20
N SER A 409 -0.63 18.61 -2.89
CA SER A 409 -0.81 19.25 -4.19
C SER A 409 -1.47 20.62 -4.02
N TYR A 410 -1.19 21.54 -4.94
CA TYR A 410 -1.71 22.90 -4.93
C TYR A 410 -2.35 23.22 -6.28
N LEU A 411 -3.63 23.55 -6.29
CA LEU A 411 -4.40 23.82 -7.51
C LEU A 411 -4.54 25.32 -7.76
N ASP A 412 -4.01 25.75 -8.90
CA ASP A 412 -4.33 27.06 -9.50
C ASP A 412 -5.48 26.91 -10.49
N TRP A 413 -6.54 27.70 -10.35
CA TRP A 413 -7.76 27.56 -11.16
C TRP A 413 -8.35 28.89 -11.60
N ALA A 414 -9.07 28.89 -12.72
CA ALA A 414 -9.75 30.09 -13.21
C ALA A 414 -11.01 29.75 -14.03
N ILE A 415 -11.94 30.71 -14.08
CA ILE A 415 -13.06 30.64 -15.02
C ILE A 415 -12.54 30.83 -16.45
N ALA A 416 -12.78 29.83 -17.30
CA ALA A 416 -12.26 29.78 -18.66
C ALA A 416 -13.30 30.24 -19.68
N GLU A 417 -14.52 29.72 -19.60
CA GLU A 417 -15.57 29.95 -20.58
C GLU A 417 -16.92 30.13 -19.88
N THR A 418 -17.76 30.98 -20.47
CA THR A 418 -19.12 31.26 -20.00
C THR A 418 -20.12 30.99 -21.12
N PRO A 419 -21.41 30.79 -20.81
CA PRO A 419 -22.43 30.61 -21.85
C PRO A 419 -22.47 31.78 -22.83
N ALA A 420 -22.83 31.48 -24.07
CA ALA A 420 -22.96 32.49 -25.12
C ALA A 420 -24.14 33.47 -24.91
N TRP A 421 -25.05 33.17 -23.98
CA TRP A 421 -26.16 34.03 -23.59
C TRP A 421 -25.84 34.79 -22.31
N GLY A 422 -26.55 35.91 -22.11
CA GLY A 422 -26.28 36.83 -21.01
C GLY A 422 -25.08 37.73 -21.31
N SER A 423 -24.89 38.75 -20.48
CA SER A 423 -23.75 39.64 -20.55
C SER A 423 -23.21 39.92 -19.15
N ASN A 424 -21.98 40.44 -19.07
CA ASN A 424 -21.39 40.90 -17.82
C ASN A 424 -21.40 39.82 -16.71
N TRP A 425 -20.95 38.61 -17.05
CA TRP A 425 -20.75 37.54 -16.09
C TRP A 425 -19.71 37.95 -15.03
N VAL A 426 -20.08 37.90 -13.76
CA VAL A 426 -19.21 38.22 -12.62
C VAL A 426 -19.12 36.99 -11.71
N PHE A 427 -17.89 36.67 -11.32
CA PHE A 427 -17.56 35.54 -10.45
C PHE A 427 -16.79 36.04 -9.24
N GLU A 428 -17.22 35.62 -8.05
CA GLU A 428 -16.58 36.00 -6.79
C GLU A 428 -16.25 34.74 -5.98
N PRO A 429 -14.98 34.27 -5.99
CA PRO A 429 -13.86 34.72 -6.83
C PRO A 429 -13.95 34.20 -8.28
N ASN A 430 -13.20 34.81 -9.20
CA ASN A 430 -13.09 34.37 -10.60
C ASN A 430 -11.86 33.49 -10.90
N SER A 431 -10.95 33.36 -9.93
CA SER A 431 -9.80 32.47 -9.95
C SER A 431 -9.29 32.26 -8.53
N GLY A 432 -8.45 31.25 -8.35
CA GLY A 432 -7.72 30.98 -7.10
C GLY A 432 -6.31 30.49 -7.42
N ILE A 433 -5.40 30.71 -6.47
CA ILE A 433 -4.03 30.18 -6.52
C ILE A 433 -3.77 29.37 -5.26
N ASN A 434 -2.95 28.33 -5.39
CA ASN A 434 -2.51 27.43 -4.33
C ASN A 434 -3.65 26.88 -3.48
N LEU A 435 -4.75 26.40 -4.10
CA LEU A 435 -5.80 25.71 -3.36
C LEU A 435 -5.28 24.35 -2.87
N PRO A 436 -5.10 24.13 -1.56
CA PRO A 436 -4.49 22.91 -1.05
C PRO A 436 -5.33 21.67 -1.34
N SER A 437 -4.68 20.52 -1.36
CA SER A 437 -5.36 19.23 -1.52
C SER A 437 -6.42 18.99 -0.43
N GLY A 438 -7.61 18.56 -0.83
CA GLY A 438 -8.77 18.35 0.04
C GLY A 438 -9.57 19.62 0.35
N ASP A 439 -9.06 20.81 0.03
CA ASP A 439 -9.76 22.08 0.25
C ASP A 439 -10.71 22.44 -0.91
N GLN A 440 -11.62 23.37 -0.61
CA GLN A 440 -12.61 23.87 -1.55
C GLN A 440 -12.88 25.37 -1.40
N VAL A 441 -13.24 26.01 -2.52
CA VAL A 441 -13.66 27.41 -2.58
C VAL A 441 -15.06 27.49 -3.17
N THR A 442 -15.92 28.29 -2.55
CA THR A 442 -17.25 28.62 -3.09
C THR A 442 -17.18 29.83 -4.00
N VAL A 443 -17.72 29.70 -5.21
CA VAL A 443 -17.80 30.77 -6.21
C VAL A 443 -19.23 31.26 -6.32
N HIS A 444 -19.43 32.56 -6.15
CA HIS A 444 -20.71 33.23 -6.37
C HIS A 444 -20.81 33.73 -7.81
N VAL A 445 -21.97 33.52 -8.44
CA VAL A 445 -22.19 33.83 -9.86
C VAL A 445 -23.27 34.89 -10.03
N TYR A 446 -22.92 35.95 -10.78
CA TYR A 446 -23.84 37.01 -11.17
C TYR A 446 -23.83 37.20 -12.69
N VAL A 447 -24.97 37.55 -13.27
CA VAL A 447 -25.12 37.74 -14.72
C VAL A 447 -26.19 38.79 -15.04
N ASP A 448 -25.99 39.57 -16.12
CA ASP A 448 -27.05 40.37 -16.73
C ASP A 448 -27.88 39.48 -17.67
N VAL A 449 -29.16 39.30 -17.33
CA VAL A 449 -30.08 38.40 -18.03
C VAL A 449 -30.58 39.07 -19.31
N PRO A 450 -30.62 38.36 -20.46
CA PRO A 450 -31.13 38.93 -21.70
C PRO A 450 -32.54 39.52 -21.57
N ASP A 451 -32.84 40.55 -22.36
CA ASP A 451 -34.20 41.14 -22.47
C ASP A 451 -35.09 40.32 -23.41
N GLU A 452 -35.06 39.01 -23.24
CA GLU A 452 -35.85 38.03 -23.99
C GLU A 452 -36.45 37.02 -23.01
N GLN A 453 -37.66 36.54 -23.31
CA GLN A 453 -38.32 35.49 -22.54
C GLN A 453 -37.94 34.13 -23.09
N GLY A 454 -37.76 33.14 -22.22
CA GLY A 454 -37.35 31.79 -22.62
C GLY A 454 -36.59 31.05 -21.54
N THR A 455 -36.08 29.89 -21.91
CA THR A 455 -35.16 29.09 -21.08
C THR A 455 -33.75 29.25 -21.62
N PHE A 456 -32.82 29.64 -20.76
CA PHE A 456 -31.42 29.81 -21.06
C PHE A 456 -30.62 28.67 -20.41
N THR A 457 -29.94 27.88 -21.25
CA THR A 457 -29.14 26.73 -20.80
C THR A 457 -27.70 26.89 -21.26
N GLY A 458 -26.75 26.36 -20.50
CA GLY A 458 -25.34 26.37 -20.89
C GLY A 458 -24.47 25.81 -19.79
N SER A 459 -23.16 26.00 -19.93
CA SER A 459 -22.19 25.61 -18.91
C SER A 459 -21.16 26.71 -18.70
N ILE A 460 -20.68 26.83 -17.46
CA ILE A 460 -19.44 27.53 -17.14
C ILE A 460 -18.33 26.49 -17.12
N LYS A 461 -17.20 26.80 -17.78
CA LYS A 461 -15.99 25.98 -17.74
C LYS A 461 -14.98 26.60 -16.78
N ILE A 462 -14.44 25.76 -15.92
CA ILE A 462 -13.38 26.09 -14.97
C ILE A 462 -12.23 25.14 -15.26
N TRP A 463 -11.02 25.67 -15.41
CA TRP A 463 -9.84 24.85 -15.66
C TRP A 463 -8.84 24.95 -14.51
N ASN A 464 -8.00 23.92 -14.39
CA ASN A 464 -6.70 24.04 -13.78
C ASN A 464 -5.83 24.89 -14.74
N THR A 465 -5.17 25.94 -14.25
CA THR A 465 -4.38 26.85 -15.12
C THR A 465 -3.01 26.30 -15.50
N GLU A 466 -2.56 25.25 -14.83
CA GLU A 466 -1.29 24.59 -15.09
C GLU A 466 -1.48 23.39 -16.03
N ASP A 467 -2.65 22.74 -15.98
CA ASP A 467 -3.08 21.72 -16.95
C ASP A 467 -4.52 21.96 -17.43
N HIS A 468 -4.65 22.49 -18.65
CA HIS A 468 -5.97 22.78 -19.23
C HIS A 468 -6.76 21.53 -19.66
N VAL A 469 -6.17 20.33 -19.61
CA VAL A 469 -6.89 19.05 -19.80
C VAL A 469 -7.74 18.73 -18.58
N ASP A 470 -7.30 19.16 -17.39
CA ASP A 470 -8.06 19.11 -16.15
C ASP A 470 -9.04 20.30 -16.04
N TYR A 471 -10.32 20.04 -16.29
CA TYR A 471 -11.37 21.05 -16.23
C TYR A 471 -12.70 20.47 -15.76
N GLY A 472 -13.50 21.33 -15.12
CA GLY A 472 -14.86 21.04 -14.71
C GLY A 472 -15.88 21.90 -15.43
N LEU A 473 -17.10 21.36 -15.56
CA LEU A 473 -18.24 22.04 -16.14
C LEU A 473 -19.36 22.16 -15.12
N ILE A 474 -19.90 23.37 -14.95
CA ILE A 474 -21.11 23.61 -14.16
C ILE A 474 -22.26 23.94 -15.08
N SER A 475 -23.31 23.13 -15.01
CA SER A 475 -24.53 23.32 -15.80
C SER A 475 -25.38 24.45 -15.25
N ILE A 476 -25.97 25.21 -16.17
CA ILE A 476 -26.88 26.32 -15.89
C ILE A 476 -28.24 26.07 -16.55
N GLU A 477 -29.31 26.32 -15.81
CA GLU A 477 -30.68 26.37 -16.32
C GLU A 477 -31.45 27.57 -15.71
N LEU A 478 -31.67 28.62 -16.50
CA LEU A 478 -32.36 29.84 -16.07
C LEU A 478 -33.63 30.06 -16.88
N VAL A 479 -34.76 30.29 -16.20
CA VAL A 479 -36.07 30.50 -16.85
C VAL A 479 -36.52 31.96 -16.71
N ALA A 480 -36.69 32.64 -17.85
CA ALA A 480 -37.36 33.94 -17.94
C ALA A 480 -38.82 33.75 -18.40
N PRO A 481 -39.80 33.72 -17.47
CA PRO A 481 -41.17 33.33 -17.78
C PRO A 481 -41.88 34.34 -18.67
N VAL A 482 -42.81 33.83 -19.48
CA VAL A 482 -43.67 34.65 -20.33
C VAL A 482 -44.62 35.47 -19.47
N GLU A 483 -44.54 36.81 -19.54
CA GLU A 483 -45.57 37.66 -18.93
C GLU A 483 -46.91 37.39 -19.63
N LYS A 484 -47.81 36.64 -18.96
CA LYS A 484 -49.21 36.58 -19.37
C LYS A 484 -49.77 37.99 -19.22
N THR A 485 -49.93 38.69 -20.34
CA THR A 485 -50.73 39.90 -20.41
C THR A 485 -52.14 39.54 -19.94
N THR A 486 -52.46 39.84 -18.68
CA THR A 486 -53.85 40.02 -18.26
C THR A 486 -54.35 41.21 -19.06
N LEU A 487 -54.98 40.94 -20.21
CA LEU A 487 -55.89 41.85 -20.88
C LEU A 487 -56.84 42.34 -19.80
N THR A 488 -56.60 43.55 -19.31
CA THR A 488 -57.48 44.22 -18.38
C THR A 488 -58.85 44.27 -19.04
N TRP A 489 -59.84 43.73 -18.33
CA TRP A 489 -61.27 43.65 -18.69
C TRP A 489 -61.96 45.00 -18.95
N ASN A 490 -61.20 46.07 -19.25
CA ASN A 490 -61.68 47.43 -19.44
C ASN A 490 -62.03 47.79 -20.89
N ILE A 491 -61.74 46.93 -21.86
CA ILE A 491 -62.17 47.14 -23.26
C ILE A 491 -63.56 46.52 -23.51
N PHE A 492 -64.02 45.58 -22.67
CA PHE A 492 -65.31 44.90 -22.86
C PHE A 492 -66.52 45.71 -22.36
N TRP A 493 -66.34 46.70 -21.47
CA TRP A 493 -67.46 47.52 -20.97
C TRP A 493 -67.75 48.78 -21.78
N LYS A 494 -66.91 49.12 -22.78
CA LYS A 494 -67.17 50.25 -23.68
C LYS A 494 -68.10 49.89 -24.86
N SER A 495 -68.42 48.61 -25.04
CA SER A 495 -69.29 48.09 -26.10
C SER A 495 -70.59 47.44 -25.59
N VAL A 496 -70.84 47.42 -24.26
CA VAL A 496 -72.04 46.81 -23.66
C VAL A 496 -73.11 47.84 -23.26
N GLN A 497 -72.92 49.13 -23.57
CA GLN A 497 -73.96 50.16 -23.40
C GLN A 497 -74.92 50.31 -24.60
N GLU A 498 -74.75 49.54 -25.68
CA GLU A 498 -75.59 49.64 -26.89
C GLU A 498 -76.24 48.31 -27.31
N VAL A 499 -76.64 47.44 -26.37
CA VAL A 499 -77.44 46.24 -26.71
C VAL A 499 -78.75 46.20 -25.89
N PRO A 500 -79.93 46.27 -26.52
CA PRO A 500 -81.22 46.17 -25.83
C PRO A 500 -81.42 44.78 -25.20
N SER A 501 -82.01 44.77 -24.01
CA SER A 501 -82.34 43.58 -23.23
C SER A 501 -83.28 42.64 -24.00
N LYS A 502 -82.74 41.60 -24.66
CA LYS A 502 -83.45 40.33 -24.88
C LYS A 502 -82.61 39.12 -25.34
N ASP A 503 -81.34 39.27 -25.69
CA ASP A 503 -80.54 38.15 -26.23
C ASP A 503 -79.34 37.69 -25.35
N ILE A 504 -79.34 38.00 -24.05
CA ILE A 504 -78.26 37.56 -23.13
C ILE A 504 -78.38 36.07 -22.73
N LEU A 505 -79.53 35.43 -22.94
CA LEU A 505 -79.75 34.03 -22.54
C LEU A 505 -79.28 32.98 -23.57
N SER A 506 -78.84 33.40 -24.76
CA SER A 506 -78.36 32.49 -25.81
C SER A 506 -76.84 32.31 -25.82
N PHE A 507 -76.08 33.16 -25.08
CA PHE A 507 -74.61 33.17 -25.10
C PHE A 507 -73.96 32.36 -23.96
N LEU A 508 -74.75 31.94 -22.96
CA LEU A 508 -74.26 31.20 -21.79
C LEU A 508 -74.15 29.67 -21.99
N LEU A 509 -74.21 29.17 -23.24
CA LEU A 509 -74.18 27.73 -23.52
C LEU A 509 -72.89 27.20 -24.18
N VAL A 510 -71.81 28.00 -24.33
CA VAL A 510 -70.58 27.55 -25.04
C VAL A 510 -69.27 27.94 -24.34
N GLN A 511 -69.19 27.88 -23.00
CA GLN A 511 -67.91 27.92 -22.29
C GLN A 511 -67.82 26.94 -21.11
N SER A 512 -68.23 25.68 -21.31
CA SER A 512 -67.84 24.57 -20.42
C SER A 512 -67.00 23.50 -21.11
N LEU A 513 -66.29 23.85 -22.19
CA LEU A 513 -65.29 22.99 -22.82
C LEU A 513 -64.18 23.85 -23.44
N ARG A 514 -63.16 24.17 -22.64
CA ARG A 514 -61.72 24.13 -22.97
C ARG A 514 -60.89 24.54 -21.77
#